data_AF-A0A5T8G2N5-F1
#
_entry.id   AF-A0A5T8G2N5-F1
#
_cell.length_a   1.000
_cell.length_b   1.000
_cell.length_c   1.000
_cell.angle_alpha   90.00
_cell.angle_beta   90.00
_cell.angle_gamma   90.00
#
_symmetry.space_group_name_H-M   'P 1'
#
loop_
_entity.id
_entity.type
_entity.pdbx_description
1 polymer ?
#
loop_
_entity_poly.entity_id
_entity_poly.type
_entity_poly.pdbx_seq_one_letter_code
_entity_poly.pdbx_strand_id
1 'polypeptide(L)'
;MLYYLWYLADFASIHTYVAGKINLLAWASNRVEDLSLGEFLEVMNQTAGILYVFMLPVTVYGLVATRNHPLSITRRKIDIHTLPKIMSTFSPAIIPALQYGDPKTQLLNVDPPEHRSAMTPDEFAISHKLVIGQRLDHERARQAFDAQLGTPLLSESSFSAHERALVAIIGLQVFCDDRSAALELRDALNRSCGKRQREHGNKRGYPQLSLAEKAFRQVMATPQAKAWVRRHSTTRTALSALHAQDLRLPAGLFRWLKGLDRTLWYVLSSSDRSKCFVEGAGVVTAAQWESLVSQLSKKLKVVIPAPENLTAFAVLGLEDDLRNIGMVIDDHERKTRIEEEEDNTTFDDLVFLHNADIPPTVTSSAGHTPEIVIPQESLSNSQPLFRPQK
;
A
#
# COMPACT_ATOMS: atom_id res chain seq x y z
N MET A 1 32.05 -7.28 -60.11
CA MET A 1 31.28 -6.80 -58.93
C MET A 1 31.02 -5.29 -59.01
N LEU A 2 32.05 -4.42 -58.99
CA LEU A 2 31.85 -2.96 -59.03
C LEU A 2 31.05 -2.47 -60.24
N TYR A 3 31.27 -3.07 -61.41
CA TYR A 3 30.51 -2.77 -62.63
C TYR A 3 28.99 -2.91 -62.42
N TYR A 4 28.55 -4.02 -61.83
CA TYR A 4 27.14 -4.27 -61.55
C TYR A 4 26.58 -3.36 -60.44
N LEU A 5 27.39 -2.98 -59.46
CA LEU A 5 26.96 -2.05 -58.40
C LEU A 5 26.74 -0.63 -58.93
N TRP A 6 27.60 -0.16 -59.83
CA TRP A 6 27.39 1.12 -60.53
C TRP A 6 26.19 1.07 -61.45
N TYR A 7 26.00 -0.03 -62.18
CA TYR A 7 24.82 -0.23 -63.02
C TYR A 7 23.51 -0.20 -62.21
N LEU A 8 23.51 -0.78 -61.00
CA LEU A 8 22.35 -0.79 -60.11
C LEU A 8 22.07 0.58 -59.48
N ALA A 9 23.07 1.46 -59.43
CA ALA A 9 22.97 2.83 -58.93
C ALA A 9 22.78 3.86 -60.06
N ASP A 10 22.53 3.41 -61.30
CA ASP A 10 22.31 4.28 -62.44
C ASP A 10 20.90 4.88 -62.44
N PHE A 11 20.82 6.18 -62.20
CA PHE A 11 19.58 6.94 -62.22
C PHE A 11 19.71 8.11 -63.21
N ALA A 12 18.60 8.50 -63.84
CA ALA A 12 18.59 9.51 -64.91
C ALA A 12 19.29 10.84 -64.55
N SER A 13 19.32 11.23 -63.28
CA SER A 13 19.98 12.45 -62.79
C SER A 13 21.51 12.34 -62.65
N ILE A 14 22.06 11.14 -62.47
CA ILE A 14 23.50 10.90 -62.22
C ILE A 14 24.12 10.04 -63.35
N HIS A 15 23.33 9.71 -64.37
CA HIS A 15 23.71 8.81 -65.45
C HIS A 15 25.04 9.17 -66.13
N THR A 16 25.30 10.45 -66.40
CA THR A 16 26.56 10.89 -67.03
C THR A 16 27.79 10.57 -66.17
N TYR A 17 27.67 10.70 -64.85
CA TYR A 17 28.73 10.39 -63.91
C TYR A 17 28.91 8.88 -63.74
N VAL A 18 27.81 8.13 -63.62
CA VAL A 18 27.82 6.67 -63.49
C VAL A 18 28.37 6.01 -64.76
N ALA A 19 27.91 6.45 -65.94
CA ALA A 19 28.39 5.95 -67.22
C ALA A 19 29.90 6.15 -67.41
N GLY A 20 30.46 7.28 -66.93
CA GLY A 20 31.90 7.49 -66.92
C GLY A 20 32.67 6.45 -66.09
N LYS A 21 32.13 6.06 -64.93
CA LYS A 21 32.73 5.02 -64.07
C LYS A 21 32.54 3.60 -64.62
N ILE A 22 31.38 3.32 -65.22
CA ILE A 22 31.09 2.04 -65.89
C ILE A 22 32.02 1.84 -67.09
N ASN A 23 32.19 2.86 -67.93
CA ASN A 23 33.07 2.81 -69.10
C ASN A 23 34.54 2.66 -68.69
N LEU A 24 34.97 3.31 -67.61
CA LEU A 24 36.32 3.16 -67.07
C LEU A 24 36.58 1.74 -66.52
N LEU A 25 35.58 1.12 -65.89
CA LEU A 25 35.65 -0.29 -65.48
C LEU A 25 35.64 -1.25 -66.68
N ALA A 26 34.86 -0.97 -67.72
CA ALA A 26 34.83 -1.77 -68.95
C ALA A 26 36.15 -1.64 -69.73
N TRP A 27 36.72 -0.43 -69.81
CA TRP A 27 38.03 -0.18 -70.39
C TRP A 27 39.12 -0.96 -69.65
N ALA A 28 39.13 -0.91 -68.32
CA ALA A 28 40.09 -1.65 -67.51
C ALA A 28 39.92 -3.18 -67.68
N SER A 29 38.67 -3.66 -67.75
CA SER A 29 38.38 -5.09 -67.98
C SER A 29 38.85 -5.61 -69.33
N ASN A 30 38.89 -4.76 -70.36
CA ASN A 30 39.32 -5.15 -71.70
C ASN A 30 40.84 -5.10 -71.89
N ARG A 31 41.59 -4.56 -70.91
CA ARG A 31 43.06 -4.40 -70.96
C ARG A 31 43.75 -5.02 -69.75
N VAL A 32 43.15 -6.04 -69.15
CA VAL A 32 43.63 -6.66 -67.90
C VAL A 32 45.07 -7.16 -68.00
N GLU A 33 45.50 -7.64 -69.16
CA GLU A 33 46.85 -8.17 -69.37
C GLU A 33 47.92 -7.07 -69.55
N ASP A 34 47.51 -5.85 -69.92
CA ASP A 34 48.41 -4.73 -70.24
C ASP A 34 48.47 -3.66 -69.13
N LEU A 35 47.64 -3.79 -68.09
CA LEU A 35 47.51 -2.80 -67.03
C LEU A 35 48.66 -2.89 -66.02
N SER A 36 49.33 -1.75 -65.78
CA SER A 36 50.26 -1.64 -64.66
C SER A 36 49.51 -1.59 -63.32
N LEU A 37 50.18 -2.00 -62.24
CA LEU A 37 49.60 -2.00 -60.89
C LEU A 37 49.15 -0.58 -60.47
N GLY A 38 49.90 0.46 -60.86
CA GLY A 38 49.57 1.86 -60.56
C GLY A 38 48.26 2.30 -61.22
N GLU A 39 48.09 2.00 -62.51
CA GLU A 39 46.86 2.33 -63.26
C GLU A 39 45.65 1.57 -62.72
N PHE A 40 45.84 0.31 -62.32
CA PHE A 40 44.79 -0.48 -61.68
C PHE A 40 44.34 0.14 -60.35
N LEU A 41 45.27 0.57 -59.50
CA LEU A 41 44.93 1.25 -58.23
C LEU A 41 44.21 2.58 -58.46
N GLU A 42 44.57 3.32 -59.51
CA GLU A 42 43.89 4.57 -59.86
C GLU A 42 42.44 4.31 -60.30
N VAL A 43 42.23 3.33 -61.19
CA VAL A 43 40.90 2.86 -61.60
C VAL A 43 40.06 2.45 -60.39
N MET A 44 40.66 1.69 -59.46
CA MET A 44 39.99 1.24 -58.24
C MET A 44 39.66 2.41 -57.30
N ASN A 45 40.58 3.33 -57.06
CA ASN A 45 40.34 4.51 -56.22
C ASN A 45 39.20 5.37 -56.78
N GLN A 46 39.12 5.49 -58.10
CA GLN A 46 38.08 6.25 -58.77
C GLN A 46 36.71 5.57 -58.79
N THR A 47 36.62 4.25 -58.62
CA THR A 47 35.39 3.46 -58.82
C THR A 47 34.89 2.75 -57.57
N ALA A 48 35.75 2.49 -56.57
CA ALA A 48 35.38 1.80 -55.33
C ALA A 48 34.44 2.60 -54.42
N GLY A 49 34.30 3.91 -54.65
CA GLY A 49 33.44 4.80 -53.87
C GLY A 49 31.97 4.35 -53.79
N ILE A 50 31.47 3.59 -54.77
CA ILE A 50 30.11 3.02 -54.76
C ILE A 50 29.85 2.10 -53.57
N LEU A 51 30.89 1.45 -53.04
CA LEU A 51 30.75 0.58 -51.86
C LEU A 51 30.26 1.36 -50.64
N TYR A 52 30.62 2.64 -50.50
CA TYR A 52 30.13 3.48 -49.41
C TYR A 52 28.63 3.72 -49.49
N VAL A 53 28.04 3.79 -50.70
CA VAL A 53 26.60 3.97 -50.88
C VAL A 53 25.81 2.79 -50.29
N PHE A 54 26.35 1.57 -50.37
CA PHE A 54 25.71 0.37 -49.81
C PHE A 54 26.12 0.10 -48.35
N MET A 55 27.37 0.41 -47.96
CA MET A 55 27.85 0.22 -46.59
C MET A 55 27.31 1.25 -45.60
N LEU A 56 27.07 2.49 -46.04
CA LEU A 56 26.60 3.55 -45.15
C LEU A 56 25.19 3.26 -44.58
N PRO A 57 24.20 2.81 -45.38
CA PRO A 57 22.91 2.37 -44.82
C PRO A 57 23.04 1.22 -43.83
N VAL A 58 23.89 0.23 -44.10
CA VAL A 58 24.11 -0.94 -43.22
C VAL A 58 24.74 -0.52 -41.88
N THR A 59 25.75 0.37 -41.93
CA THR A 59 26.42 0.88 -40.72
C THR A 59 25.51 1.79 -39.90
N VAL A 60 24.75 2.68 -40.55
CA VAL A 60 23.74 3.52 -39.88
C VAL A 60 22.65 2.65 -39.25
N TYR A 61 22.15 1.64 -39.97
CA TYR A 61 21.17 0.70 -39.44
C TYR A 61 21.72 -0.07 -38.24
N GLY A 62 22.95 -0.59 -38.33
CA GLY A 62 23.62 -1.28 -37.23
C GLY A 62 23.79 -0.39 -35.99
N LEU A 63 24.13 0.88 -36.17
CA LEU A 63 24.25 1.85 -35.07
C LEU A 63 22.88 2.16 -34.42
N VAL A 64 21.84 2.31 -35.22
CA VAL A 64 20.46 2.53 -34.72
C VAL A 64 19.96 1.28 -33.99
N ALA A 65 20.17 0.09 -34.56
CA ALA A 65 19.75 -1.18 -33.97
C ALA A 65 20.45 -1.48 -32.65
N THR A 66 21.77 -1.23 -32.56
CA THR A 66 22.54 -1.42 -31.33
C THR A 66 22.15 -0.40 -30.25
N ARG A 67 21.93 0.86 -30.63
CA ARG A 67 21.47 1.90 -29.70
C ARG A 67 20.07 1.59 -29.15
N ASN A 68 19.16 1.15 -30.00
CA ASN A 68 17.76 0.84 -29.62
C ASN A 68 17.58 -0.59 -29.08
N HIS A 69 18.66 -1.36 -28.94
CA HIS A 69 18.59 -2.75 -28.52
C HIS A 69 17.99 -2.87 -27.10
N PRO A 70 17.01 -3.75 -26.85
CA PRO A 70 16.39 -3.90 -25.53
C PRO A 70 17.37 -4.15 -24.37
N LEU A 71 18.49 -4.83 -24.65
CA LEU A 71 19.57 -5.05 -23.65
C LEU A 71 20.32 -3.77 -23.26
N SER A 72 20.39 -2.75 -24.13
CA SER A 72 21.00 -1.46 -23.77
C SER A 72 20.05 -0.64 -22.89
N ILE A 73 18.74 -0.73 -23.14
CA ILE A 73 17.68 -0.04 -22.39
C ILE A 73 17.51 -0.63 -20.97
N THR A 74 17.71 -1.94 -20.81
CA THR A 74 17.52 -2.65 -19.54
C THR A 74 18.75 -2.64 -18.61
N ARG A 75 19.94 -2.27 -19.11
CA ARG A 75 21.19 -2.13 -18.33
C ARG A 75 21.24 -0.87 -17.46
N ARG A 76 20.12 -0.43 -16.89
CA ARG A 76 20.14 0.66 -15.91
C ARG A 76 20.82 0.15 -14.63
N LYS A 77 21.82 0.88 -14.12
CA LYS A 77 22.43 0.54 -12.83
C LYS A 77 21.38 0.70 -11.72
N ILE A 78 20.81 -0.42 -11.29
CA ILE A 78 19.90 -0.50 -10.15
C ILE A 78 20.76 -0.65 -8.91
N ASP A 79 20.69 0.34 -8.04
CA ASP A 79 21.43 0.42 -6.78
C ASP A 79 20.43 0.81 -5.68
N ILE A 80 20.83 0.66 -4.42
CA ILE A 80 20.02 1.05 -3.25
C ILE A 80 19.57 2.52 -3.34
N HIS A 81 20.34 3.37 -4.04
CA HIS A 81 20.03 4.78 -4.22
C HIS A 81 19.15 5.10 -5.44
N THR A 82 19.18 4.27 -6.49
CA THR A 82 18.42 4.53 -7.73
C THR A 82 17.09 3.79 -7.73
N LEU A 83 17.02 2.61 -7.10
CA LEU A 83 15.83 1.78 -7.08
C LEU A 83 14.62 2.48 -6.43
N PRO A 84 14.71 3.10 -5.23
CA PRO A 84 13.54 3.73 -4.62
C PRO A 84 13.00 4.90 -5.45
N LYS A 85 13.88 5.62 -6.14
CA LYS A 85 13.50 6.71 -7.05
C LYS A 85 12.76 6.18 -8.29
N ILE A 86 13.22 5.06 -8.84
CA ILE A 86 12.53 4.38 -9.95
C ILE A 86 11.18 3.83 -9.47
N MET A 87 11.16 3.16 -8.31
CA MET A 87 9.92 2.62 -7.73
C MET A 87 8.92 3.71 -7.39
N SER A 88 9.35 4.93 -7.07
CA SER A 88 8.46 6.05 -6.77
C SER A 88 7.51 6.44 -7.91
N THR A 89 7.85 6.08 -9.17
CA THR A 89 6.94 6.30 -10.31
C THR A 89 5.76 5.34 -10.29
N PHE A 90 5.99 4.11 -9.83
CA PHE A 90 4.99 3.03 -9.77
C PHE A 90 4.25 3.00 -8.43
N SER A 91 4.96 3.27 -7.32
CA SER A 91 4.42 3.33 -5.97
C SER A 91 4.75 4.68 -5.33
N PRO A 92 3.88 5.69 -5.54
CA PRO A 92 4.07 7.03 -4.99
C PRO A 92 4.16 7.08 -3.47
N ALA A 93 3.63 6.07 -2.75
CA ALA A 93 3.67 5.99 -1.28
C ALA A 93 5.09 6.05 -0.69
N ILE A 94 6.12 5.74 -1.48
CA ILE A 94 7.53 5.80 -1.07
C ILE A 94 8.06 7.25 -1.08
N ILE A 95 7.45 8.15 -1.86
CA ILE A 95 7.93 9.53 -2.07
C ILE A 95 8.13 10.29 -0.75
N PRO A 96 7.16 10.32 0.20
CA PRO A 96 7.36 11.01 1.48
C PRO A 96 8.61 10.51 2.23
N ALA A 97 8.79 9.20 2.33
CA ALA A 97 9.92 8.61 3.04
C ALA A 97 11.27 9.03 2.46
N LEU A 98 11.36 9.15 1.12
CA LEU A 98 12.58 9.59 0.43
C LEU A 98 12.92 11.07 0.66
N GLN A 99 11.99 11.89 1.15
CA GLN A 99 12.24 13.31 1.42
C GLN A 99 12.76 13.57 2.84
N TYR A 100 12.59 12.64 3.78
CA TYR A 100 12.96 12.84 5.18
C TYR A 100 14.41 12.48 5.50
N GLY A 101 14.95 11.46 4.82
CA GLY A 101 16.31 10.96 5.04
C GLY A 101 17.40 11.83 4.42
N ASP A 102 18.66 11.48 4.71
CA ASP A 102 19.81 12.11 4.05
C ASP A 102 19.80 11.76 2.55
N PRO A 103 19.90 12.74 1.62
CA PRO A 103 19.98 12.47 0.18
C PRO A 103 21.08 11.49 -0.23
N LYS A 104 22.16 11.38 0.55
CA LYS A 104 23.28 10.47 0.28
C LYS A 104 22.99 9.03 0.69
N THR A 105 22.56 8.80 1.95
CA THR A 105 22.32 7.43 2.44
C THR A 105 20.90 6.94 2.19
N GLN A 106 19.95 7.84 1.94
CA GLN A 106 18.50 7.61 1.86
C GLN A 106 17.84 7.05 3.12
N LEU A 107 18.62 6.94 4.20
CA LEU A 107 18.16 6.52 5.50
C LEU A 107 17.95 7.74 6.39
N LEU A 108 17.04 7.59 7.35
CA LEU A 108 16.88 8.55 8.42
C LEU A 108 17.96 8.26 9.47
N ASN A 109 19.17 8.80 9.25
CA ASN A 109 20.33 8.60 10.15
C ASN A 109 20.20 9.35 11.49
N VAL A 110 19.11 10.08 11.67
CA VAL A 110 18.79 10.91 12.84
C VAL A 110 17.43 10.48 13.38
N ASP A 111 17.16 10.73 14.66
CA ASP A 111 15.86 10.41 15.27
C ASP A 111 15.03 11.69 15.53
N PRO A 112 14.43 12.31 14.49
CA PRO A 112 13.63 13.49 14.68
C PRO A 112 12.31 13.13 15.38
N PRO A 113 11.77 14.02 16.23
CA PRO A 113 10.57 13.73 17.03
C PRO A 113 9.36 13.33 16.16
N GLU A 114 9.23 13.93 14.97
CA GLU A 114 8.16 13.66 14.01
C GLU A 114 8.22 12.25 13.39
N HIS A 115 9.38 11.57 13.40
CA HIS A 115 9.54 10.27 12.75
C HIS A 115 10.09 9.16 13.64
N ARG A 116 10.30 9.45 14.93
CA ARG A 116 10.71 8.47 15.94
C ARG A 116 9.88 7.20 15.90
N SER A 117 10.48 6.06 16.26
CA SER A 117 9.77 4.79 16.49
C SER A 117 8.61 4.95 17.47
N ALA A 118 7.66 4.01 17.44
CA ALA A 118 6.55 4.05 18.39
C ALA A 118 7.08 3.93 19.82
N MET A 119 6.47 4.65 20.76
CA MET A 119 6.78 4.47 22.18
C MET A 119 6.35 3.09 22.63
N THR A 120 7.17 2.49 23.48
CA THR A 120 6.78 1.30 24.23
C THR A 120 5.87 1.67 25.41
N PRO A 121 5.10 0.72 25.98
CA PRO A 121 4.21 1.00 27.10
C PRO A 121 4.93 1.60 28.33
N ASP A 122 6.14 1.15 28.62
CA ASP A 122 7.01 1.66 29.68
C ASP A 122 7.47 3.10 29.41
N GLU A 123 7.94 3.39 28.18
CA GLU A 123 8.32 4.75 27.78
C GLU A 123 7.13 5.72 27.91
N PHE A 124 5.94 5.29 27.50
CA PHE A 124 4.72 6.07 27.61
C PHE A 124 4.31 6.33 29.07
N ALA A 125 4.44 5.32 29.93
CA ALA A 125 4.14 5.43 31.35
C ALA A 125 5.12 6.38 32.08
N ILE A 126 6.40 6.32 31.72
CA ILE A 126 7.44 7.23 32.24
C ILE A 126 7.18 8.66 31.76
N SER A 127 6.90 8.86 30.47
CA SER A 127 6.69 10.20 29.91
C SER A 127 5.49 10.93 30.51
N HIS A 128 4.43 10.19 30.82
CA HIS A 128 3.21 10.73 31.43
C HIS A 128 3.17 10.62 32.97
N LYS A 129 4.24 10.08 33.60
CA LYS A 129 4.33 9.89 35.06
C LYS A 129 3.13 9.13 35.63
N LEU A 130 2.82 8.00 35.01
CA LEU A 130 1.63 7.20 35.29
C LEU A 130 1.82 6.19 36.43
N VAL A 131 3.06 5.82 36.76
CA VAL A 131 3.34 4.82 37.80
C VAL A 131 3.81 5.48 39.08
N ILE A 132 3.12 5.23 40.19
CA ILE A 132 3.43 5.72 41.54
C ILE A 132 3.55 4.51 42.46
N GLY A 133 4.73 4.29 43.03
CA GLY A 133 4.95 3.19 43.98
C GLY A 133 4.58 1.81 43.41
N GLN A 134 4.97 1.52 42.16
CA GLN A 134 4.65 0.28 41.44
C GLN A 134 3.14 0.02 41.22
N ARG A 135 2.32 1.07 41.27
CA ARG A 135 0.90 1.02 40.89
C ARG A 135 0.62 2.01 39.77
N LEU A 136 -0.28 1.64 38.86
CA LEU A 136 -0.76 2.56 37.82
C LEU A 136 -1.74 3.57 38.42
N ASP A 137 -1.57 4.84 38.11
CA ASP A 137 -2.56 5.88 38.37
C ASP A 137 -3.59 5.87 37.24
N HIS A 138 -4.74 5.21 37.48
CA HIS A 138 -5.80 5.03 36.48
C HIS A 138 -6.39 6.36 36.00
N GLU A 139 -6.46 7.36 36.87
CA GLU A 139 -7.05 8.65 36.53
C GLU A 139 -6.11 9.46 35.61
N ARG A 140 -4.81 9.46 35.91
CA ARG A 140 -3.81 10.06 35.01
C ARG A 140 -3.71 9.31 33.68
N ALA A 141 -3.76 7.97 33.72
CA ALA A 141 -3.74 7.16 32.50
C ALA A 141 -4.97 7.47 31.64
N ARG A 142 -6.16 7.59 32.26
CA ARG A 142 -7.38 8.02 31.59
C ARG A 142 -7.20 9.39 30.94
N GLN A 143 -6.72 10.39 31.67
CA GLN A 143 -6.49 11.74 31.12
C GLN A 143 -5.52 11.73 29.93
N ALA A 144 -4.47 10.89 30.00
CA ALA A 144 -3.51 10.73 28.90
C ALA A 144 -4.16 10.11 27.66
N PHE A 145 -5.03 9.11 27.82
CA PHE A 145 -5.75 8.49 26.70
C PHE A 145 -6.89 9.35 26.17
N ASP A 146 -7.62 10.07 27.03
CA ASP A 146 -8.67 11.01 26.63
C ASP A 146 -8.10 12.15 25.78
N ALA A 147 -6.87 12.60 26.09
CA ALA A 147 -6.15 13.57 25.27
C ALA A 147 -5.83 13.06 23.85
N GLN A 148 -5.81 11.74 23.62
CA GLN A 148 -5.60 11.17 22.29
C GLN A 148 -6.84 11.29 21.40
N LEU A 149 -8.05 11.36 21.96
CA LEU A 149 -9.32 11.41 21.22
C LEU A 149 -9.39 12.59 20.23
N GLY A 150 -8.78 13.71 20.59
CA GLY A 150 -8.64 14.87 19.69
C GLY A 150 -9.91 15.72 19.60
N THR A 151 -10.21 16.22 18.40
CA THR A 151 -11.27 17.21 18.19
C THR A 151 -12.66 16.59 18.22
N PRO A 152 -13.61 17.16 18.99
CA PRO A 152 -15.01 16.73 18.96
C PRO A 152 -15.63 16.89 17.56
N LEU A 153 -16.34 15.85 17.12
CA LEU A 153 -16.99 15.78 15.83
C LEU A 153 -18.41 16.35 15.94
N LEU A 154 -18.56 17.63 15.58
CA LEU A 154 -19.86 18.31 15.57
C LEU A 154 -20.42 18.41 14.14
N SER A 155 -19.54 18.67 13.18
CA SER A 155 -19.91 18.88 11.79
C SER A 155 -18.75 18.54 10.85
N GLU A 156 -19.00 18.60 9.55
CA GLU A 156 -18.02 18.40 8.49
C GLU A 156 -16.82 19.36 8.60
N SER A 157 -17.01 20.54 9.20
CA SER A 157 -15.95 21.52 9.37
C SER A 157 -15.00 21.18 10.53
N SER A 158 -15.36 20.24 11.42
CA SER A 158 -14.51 19.79 12.53
C SER A 158 -13.22 19.12 12.04
N PHE A 159 -13.22 18.54 10.83
CA PHE A 159 -12.04 17.88 10.27
C PHE A 159 -10.98 18.91 9.84
N SER A 160 -9.76 18.68 10.28
CA SER A 160 -8.55 19.37 9.81
C SER A 160 -8.20 18.97 8.37
N ALA A 161 -7.30 19.72 7.71
CA ALA A 161 -6.99 19.51 6.29
C ALA A 161 -6.44 18.10 5.99
N HIS A 162 -5.60 17.53 6.87
CA HIS A 162 -5.07 16.17 6.69
C HIS A 162 -6.12 15.10 6.96
N GLU A 163 -7.00 15.32 7.94
CA GLU A 163 -8.14 14.44 8.19
C GLU A 163 -9.13 14.44 7.02
N ARG A 164 -9.45 15.60 6.45
CA ARG A 164 -10.29 15.71 5.24
C ARG A 164 -9.69 14.94 4.07
N ALA A 165 -8.37 14.98 3.91
CA ALA A 165 -7.69 14.21 2.88
C ALA A 165 -7.85 12.69 3.09
N LEU A 166 -7.74 12.22 4.33
CA LEU A 166 -7.97 10.81 4.66
C LEU A 166 -9.43 10.40 4.47
N VAL A 167 -10.39 11.22 4.93
CA VAL A 167 -11.83 10.99 4.70
C VAL A 167 -12.14 10.94 3.21
N ALA A 168 -11.55 11.82 2.40
CA ALA A 168 -11.74 11.81 0.96
C ALA A 168 -11.24 10.51 0.32
N ILE A 169 -10.03 10.06 0.66
CA ILE A 169 -9.44 8.84 0.07
C ILE A 169 -10.23 7.60 0.48
N ILE A 170 -10.47 7.41 1.78
CA ILE A 170 -11.14 6.22 2.30
C ILE A 170 -12.64 6.26 1.93
N GLY A 171 -13.27 7.42 2.08
CA GLY A 171 -14.68 7.59 1.82
C GLY A 171 -15.07 7.48 0.34
N LEU A 172 -14.18 7.83 -0.60
CA LEU A 172 -14.41 7.53 -2.02
C LEU A 172 -14.55 6.02 -2.26
N GLN A 173 -13.80 5.19 -1.54
CA GLN A 173 -13.89 3.73 -1.64
C GLN A 173 -15.12 3.20 -0.91
N VAL A 174 -15.32 3.62 0.35
CA VAL A 174 -16.36 3.07 1.22
C VAL A 174 -17.77 3.57 0.87
N PHE A 175 -17.92 4.86 0.57
CA PHE A 175 -19.24 5.48 0.37
C PHE A 175 -19.62 5.67 -1.10
N CYS A 176 -18.64 5.85 -1.99
CA CYS A 176 -18.87 6.09 -3.41
C CYS A 176 -18.54 4.88 -4.31
N ASP A 177 -17.95 3.82 -3.76
CA ASP A 177 -17.44 2.65 -4.50
C ASP A 177 -16.49 3.01 -5.67
N ASP A 178 -15.83 4.18 -5.59
CA ASP A 178 -14.92 4.69 -6.63
C ASP A 178 -13.47 4.47 -6.22
N ARG A 179 -13.02 3.23 -6.39
CA ARG A 179 -11.66 2.82 -6.07
C ARG A 179 -10.62 3.49 -6.94
N SER A 180 -10.92 3.72 -8.22
CA SER A 180 -10.04 4.40 -9.17
C SER A 180 -9.73 5.82 -8.71
N ALA A 181 -10.77 6.61 -8.41
CA ALA A 181 -10.57 7.99 -7.98
C ALA A 181 -9.83 8.08 -6.64
N ALA A 182 -10.09 7.15 -5.72
CA ALA A 182 -9.37 7.09 -4.45
C ALA A 182 -7.87 6.81 -4.64
N LEU A 183 -7.51 5.87 -5.53
CA LEU A 183 -6.13 5.56 -5.86
C LEU A 183 -5.43 6.74 -6.54
N GLU A 184 -6.09 7.38 -7.50
CA GLU A 184 -5.57 8.57 -8.19
C GLU A 184 -5.34 9.73 -7.23
N LEU A 185 -6.30 10.01 -6.34
CA LEU A 185 -6.19 11.07 -5.33
C LEU A 185 -5.03 10.81 -4.37
N ARG A 186 -4.95 9.58 -3.83
CA ARG A 186 -3.85 9.15 -2.97
C ARG A 186 -2.50 9.31 -3.66
N ASP A 187 -2.38 8.86 -4.89
CA ASP A 187 -1.14 8.93 -5.66
C ASP A 187 -0.79 10.39 -6.00
N ALA A 188 -1.76 11.25 -6.28
CA ALA A 188 -1.56 12.68 -6.48
C ALA A 188 -1.04 13.36 -5.20
N LEU A 189 -1.62 13.07 -4.04
CA LEU A 189 -1.15 13.56 -2.74
C LEU A 189 0.28 13.10 -2.47
N ASN A 190 0.57 11.81 -2.68
CA ASN A 190 1.91 11.27 -2.48
C ASN A 190 2.95 11.86 -3.45
N ARG A 191 2.60 12.07 -4.73
CA ARG A 191 3.47 12.76 -5.70
C ARG A 191 3.72 14.22 -5.32
N SER A 192 2.72 14.90 -4.75
CA SER A 192 2.87 16.28 -4.29
C SER A 192 3.90 16.44 -3.16
N CYS A 193 4.16 15.38 -2.39
CA CYS A 193 5.17 15.36 -1.33
C CYS A 193 6.60 15.56 -1.84
N GLY A 194 6.87 15.30 -3.13
CA GLY A 194 8.18 15.54 -3.75
C GLY A 194 8.51 17.03 -3.94
N LYS A 195 7.50 17.91 -3.87
CA LYS A 195 7.66 19.37 -4.01
C LYS A 195 7.78 20.03 -2.63
N ARG A 196 8.40 21.21 -2.58
CA ARG A 196 8.40 22.04 -1.36
C ARG A 196 7.02 22.64 -1.16
N GLN A 197 6.45 22.45 0.02
CA GLN A 197 5.12 22.96 0.35
C GLN A 197 5.23 24.19 1.25
N ARG A 198 4.65 25.32 0.81
CA ARG A 198 4.66 26.58 1.58
C ARG A 198 3.94 26.45 2.92
N GLU A 199 2.82 25.72 2.94
CA GLU A 199 2.00 25.43 4.13
C GLU A 199 2.81 24.77 5.25
N HIS A 200 3.86 24.01 4.91
CA HIS A 200 4.71 23.31 5.86
C HIS A 200 6.11 23.94 5.97
N GLY A 201 6.19 25.27 5.84
CA GLY A 201 7.45 26.01 5.98
C GLY A 201 8.48 25.70 4.88
N ASN A 202 8.03 25.45 3.66
CA ASN A 202 8.84 25.02 2.51
C ASN A 202 9.57 23.67 2.71
N LYS A 203 9.14 22.84 3.68
CA LYS A 203 9.60 21.46 3.83
C LYS A 203 9.12 20.57 2.68
N ARG A 204 9.87 19.50 2.40
CA ARG A 204 9.46 18.40 1.50
C ARG A 204 8.94 17.23 2.33
N GLY A 205 8.24 16.30 1.67
CA GLY A 205 7.71 15.09 2.30
C GLY A 205 6.28 15.23 2.82
N TYR A 206 5.67 16.41 2.72
CA TYR A 206 4.27 16.64 3.11
C TYR A 206 3.42 16.94 1.88
N PRO A 207 2.15 16.48 1.85
CA PRO A 207 1.30 16.60 0.69
C PRO A 207 0.71 18.01 0.56
N GLN A 208 0.22 18.31 -0.64
CA GLN A 208 -0.65 19.45 -0.87
C GLN A 208 -2.10 19.04 -0.57
N LEU A 209 -2.56 19.35 0.65
CA LEU A 209 -3.86 18.87 1.17
C LEU A 209 -5.07 19.43 0.42
N SER A 210 -4.93 20.60 -0.23
CA SER A 210 -5.99 21.23 -1.02
C SER A 210 -6.51 20.35 -2.17
N LEU A 211 -5.72 19.36 -2.63
CA LEU A 211 -6.12 18.43 -3.70
C LEU A 211 -7.32 17.56 -3.30
N ALA A 212 -7.48 17.28 -2.01
CA ALA A 212 -8.53 16.41 -1.52
C ALA A 212 -9.88 17.12 -1.28
N GLU A 213 -9.90 18.45 -1.26
CA GLU A 213 -11.07 19.22 -0.86
C GLU A 213 -12.30 18.98 -1.75
N LYS A 214 -12.10 18.83 -3.07
CA LYS A 214 -13.19 18.50 -4.00
C LYS A 214 -13.80 17.12 -3.69
N ALA A 215 -12.95 16.12 -3.53
CA ALA A 215 -13.36 14.75 -3.22
C ALA A 215 -14.01 14.65 -1.83
N PHE A 216 -13.48 15.38 -0.85
CA PHE A 216 -14.05 15.48 0.49
C PHE A 216 -15.51 15.94 0.44
N ARG A 217 -15.81 17.05 -0.25
CA ARG A 217 -17.19 17.54 -0.39
C ARG A 217 -18.11 16.54 -1.08
N GLN A 218 -17.62 15.86 -2.10
CA GLN A 218 -18.37 14.82 -2.80
C GLN A 218 -18.73 13.67 -1.85
N VAL A 219 -17.76 13.19 -1.06
CA VAL A 219 -17.96 12.12 -0.08
C VAL A 219 -18.95 12.54 1.00
N MET A 220 -18.79 13.73 1.59
CA MET A 220 -19.64 14.21 2.68
C MET A 220 -21.08 14.50 2.24
N ALA A 221 -21.31 14.75 0.94
CA ALA A 221 -22.65 14.90 0.39
C ALA A 221 -23.48 13.61 0.47
N THR A 222 -22.84 12.43 0.52
CA THR A 222 -23.52 11.13 0.55
C THR A 222 -24.32 10.91 1.84
N PRO A 223 -25.49 10.23 1.77
CA PRO A 223 -26.29 9.95 2.97
C PRO A 223 -25.56 9.02 3.95
N GLN A 224 -24.72 8.11 3.45
CA GLN A 224 -23.94 7.20 4.27
C GLN A 224 -22.87 7.94 5.08
N ALA A 225 -22.15 8.89 4.48
CA ALA A 225 -21.18 9.71 5.21
C ALA A 225 -21.85 10.54 6.31
N LYS A 226 -23.02 11.13 6.04
CA LYS A 226 -23.80 11.87 7.06
C LYS A 226 -24.24 10.98 8.23
N ALA A 227 -24.63 9.74 7.96
CA ALA A 227 -24.98 8.77 9.00
C ALA A 227 -23.76 8.28 9.78
N TRP A 228 -22.59 8.18 9.15
CA TRP A 228 -21.32 7.83 9.79
C TRP A 228 -20.84 8.94 10.73
N VAL A 229 -20.84 10.20 10.30
CA VAL A 229 -20.44 11.35 11.15
C VAL A 229 -21.25 11.41 12.45
N ARG A 230 -22.56 11.16 12.38
CA ARG A 230 -23.45 11.18 13.57
C ARG A 230 -23.19 10.07 14.58
N ARG A 231 -22.44 9.02 14.20
CA ARG A 231 -22.17 7.86 15.06
C ARG A 231 -21.01 8.09 16.02
N HIS A 232 -20.07 8.95 15.66
CA HIS A 232 -18.77 9.05 16.31
C HIS A 232 -18.63 10.37 17.06
N SER A 233 -18.00 10.34 18.23
CA SER A 233 -17.83 11.52 19.08
C SER A 233 -16.69 12.43 18.64
N THR A 234 -15.62 11.89 18.03
CA THR A 234 -14.43 12.64 17.64
C THR A 234 -14.00 12.35 16.20
N THR A 235 -13.22 13.26 15.62
CA THR A 235 -12.72 13.11 14.25
C THR A 235 -11.85 11.86 14.09
N ARG A 236 -11.00 11.57 15.08
CA ARG A 236 -10.08 10.42 15.06
C ARG A 236 -10.81 9.10 15.28
N THR A 237 -11.82 9.02 16.15
CA THR A 237 -12.61 7.78 16.30
C THR A 237 -13.40 7.48 15.04
N ALA A 238 -13.97 8.51 14.41
CA ALA A 238 -14.65 8.37 13.13
C ALA A 238 -13.70 7.83 12.05
N LEU A 239 -12.50 8.42 11.92
CA LEU A 239 -11.49 7.98 10.95
C LEU A 239 -10.98 6.56 11.23
N SER A 240 -10.77 6.20 12.50
CA SER A 240 -10.40 4.85 12.91
C SER A 240 -11.44 3.83 12.46
N ALA A 241 -12.73 4.11 12.73
CA ALA A 241 -13.83 3.23 12.34
C ALA A 241 -14.08 3.19 10.83
N LEU A 242 -13.81 4.27 10.12
CA LEU A 242 -13.89 4.32 8.66
C LEU A 242 -12.76 3.49 8.03
N HIS A 243 -11.55 3.61 8.55
CA HIS A 243 -10.38 2.89 8.07
C HIS A 243 -10.46 1.38 8.35
N ALA A 244 -11.00 0.99 9.51
CA ALA A 244 -11.20 -0.42 9.86
C ALA A 244 -12.19 -1.17 8.94
N GLN A 245 -13.01 -0.47 8.14
CA GLN A 245 -13.94 -1.11 7.21
C GLN A 245 -13.25 -1.67 5.95
N ASP A 246 -12.05 -1.19 5.61
CA ASP A 246 -11.29 -1.67 4.45
C ASP A 246 -9.83 -2.00 4.81
N LEU A 247 -9.58 -3.29 5.09
CA LEU A 247 -8.24 -3.81 5.41
C LEU A 247 -7.22 -3.63 4.27
N ARG A 248 -7.64 -3.29 3.04
CA ARG A 248 -6.74 -3.21 1.87
C ARG A 248 -5.97 -1.89 1.78
N LEU A 249 -6.20 -0.95 2.70
CA LEU A 249 -5.59 0.36 2.69
C LEU A 249 -4.59 0.53 3.84
N PRO A 250 -3.38 -0.07 3.78
CA PRO A 250 -2.42 0.00 4.88
C PRO A 250 -1.99 1.43 5.16
N ALA A 251 -1.80 1.76 6.44
CA ALA A 251 -1.36 3.09 6.88
C ALA A 251 -0.08 3.57 6.17
N GLY A 252 0.81 2.65 5.78
CA GLY A 252 2.01 2.89 4.97
C GLY A 252 1.79 3.77 3.72
N LEU A 253 0.59 3.73 3.14
CA LEU A 253 0.22 4.53 1.97
C LEU A 253 0.10 6.04 2.26
N PHE A 254 0.01 6.42 3.53
CA PHE A 254 -0.10 7.79 4.01
C PHE A 254 1.12 8.17 4.84
N ARG A 255 2.32 7.71 4.47
CA ARG A 255 3.55 7.86 5.29
C ARG A 255 3.82 9.30 5.75
N TRP A 256 3.35 10.29 5.00
CA TRP A 256 3.42 11.70 5.35
C TRP A 256 2.65 12.09 6.62
N LEU A 257 1.61 11.34 6.96
CA LEU A 257 0.75 11.60 8.12
C LEU A 257 1.52 11.50 9.44
N LYS A 258 2.52 10.62 9.55
CA LYS A 258 3.30 10.45 10.78
C LYS A 258 3.92 11.76 11.29
N GLY A 259 4.35 12.63 10.37
CA GLY A 259 4.93 13.93 10.73
C GLY A 259 3.91 15.05 10.93
N LEU A 260 2.66 14.88 10.50
CA LEU A 260 1.58 15.86 10.71
C LEU A 260 0.75 15.55 11.96
N ASP A 261 0.34 14.30 12.11
CA ASP A 261 -0.44 13.80 13.24
C ASP A 261 0.03 12.39 13.60
N ARG A 262 0.93 12.34 14.58
CA ARG A 262 1.57 11.11 15.05
C ARG A 262 0.55 10.15 15.70
N THR A 263 -0.37 10.68 16.50
CA THR A 263 -1.43 9.89 17.13
C THR A 263 -2.30 9.26 16.06
N LEU A 264 -2.82 10.06 15.11
CA LEU A 264 -3.67 9.52 14.03
C LEU A 264 -2.93 8.51 13.15
N TRP A 265 -1.64 8.69 12.88
CA TRP A 265 -0.83 7.68 12.19
C TRP A 265 -0.84 6.33 12.91
N TYR A 266 -0.65 6.31 14.23
CA TYR A 266 -0.66 5.07 15.01
C TYR A 266 -2.06 4.49 15.20
N VAL A 267 -3.08 5.33 15.23
CA VAL A 267 -4.49 4.90 15.15
C VAL A 267 -4.73 4.13 13.86
N LEU A 268 -4.44 4.72 12.69
CA LEU A 268 -4.62 4.03 11.41
C LEU A 268 -3.73 2.79 11.24
N SER A 269 -2.56 2.77 11.90
CA SER A 269 -1.68 1.59 11.92
C SER A 269 -2.20 0.47 12.82
N SER A 270 -3.10 0.80 13.77
CA SER A 270 -3.70 -0.12 14.74
C SER A 270 -5.16 -0.42 14.46
N SER A 271 -5.81 0.32 13.54
CA SER A 271 -7.17 0.04 13.10
C SER A 271 -7.29 -1.42 12.69
N ASP A 272 -8.30 -2.09 13.25
CA ASP A 272 -8.59 -3.52 13.00
C ASP A 272 -7.53 -4.52 13.50
N ARG A 273 -6.61 -4.10 14.38
CA ARG A 273 -5.67 -4.99 15.07
C ARG A 273 -6.11 -5.26 16.50
N SER A 274 -5.82 -6.47 16.99
CA SER A 274 -6.05 -6.85 18.39
C SER A 274 -5.11 -6.12 19.35
N LYS A 275 -3.83 -5.97 18.99
CA LYS A 275 -2.86 -5.15 19.74
C LYS A 275 -2.63 -3.82 19.03
N CYS A 276 -2.86 -2.73 19.76
CA CYS A 276 -2.68 -1.36 19.27
C CYS A 276 -1.39 -0.73 19.82
N PHE A 277 -0.91 0.31 19.15
CA PHE A 277 0.17 1.15 19.68
C PHE A 277 -0.38 2.05 20.80
N VAL A 278 0.35 2.16 21.92
CA VAL A 278 -0.06 2.94 23.10
C VAL A 278 -0.36 4.42 22.76
N GLU A 279 0.33 4.97 21.77
CA GLU A 279 0.17 6.37 21.32
C GLU A 279 -1.14 6.66 20.56
N GLY A 280 -1.93 5.63 20.24
CA GLY A 280 -3.26 5.76 19.65
C GLY A 280 -4.31 4.84 20.28
N ALA A 281 -3.97 4.14 21.37
CA ALA A 281 -4.82 3.12 21.98
C ALA A 281 -6.17 3.68 22.43
N GLY A 282 -6.19 4.88 23.04
CA GLY A 282 -7.41 5.50 23.54
C GLY A 282 -8.43 5.76 22.42
N VAL A 283 -7.96 6.19 21.25
CA VAL A 283 -8.82 6.40 20.07
C VAL A 283 -9.35 5.08 19.53
N VAL A 284 -8.50 4.07 19.40
CA VAL A 284 -8.89 2.77 18.83
C VAL A 284 -9.95 2.12 19.70
N THR A 285 -9.75 2.09 21.02
CA THR A 285 -10.74 1.52 21.96
C THR A 285 -12.04 2.30 21.92
N ALA A 286 -11.99 3.64 21.92
CA ALA A 286 -13.19 4.47 21.83
C ALA A 286 -13.96 4.22 20.52
N ALA A 287 -13.25 4.12 19.39
CA ALA A 287 -13.86 3.86 18.09
C ALA A 287 -14.51 2.46 18.00
N GLN A 288 -13.88 1.45 18.58
CA GLN A 288 -14.43 0.09 18.69
C GLN A 288 -15.69 0.09 19.56
N TRP A 289 -15.67 0.79 20.70
CA TRP A 289 -16.82 0.97 21.58
C TRP A 289 -18.00 1.63 20.87
N GLU A 290 -17.79 2.77 20.22
CA GLU A 290 -18.82 3.48 19.45
C GLU A 290 -19.42 2.59 18.36
N SER A 291 -18.57 1.83 17.66
CA SER A 291 -18.99 0.92 16.59
C SER A 291 -19.83 -0.23 17.14
N LEU A 292 -19.41 -0.85 18.24
CA LEU A 292 -20.10 -1.93 18.92
C LEU A 292 -21.45 -1.47 19.48
N VAL A 293 -21.50 -0.33 20.16
CA VAL A 293 -22.74 0.27 20.69
C VAL A 293 -23.72 0.54 19.54
N SER A 294 -23.24 1.07 18.41
CA SER A 294 -24.10 1.31 17.25
C SER A 294 -24.64 0.02 16.63
N GLN A 295 -23.82 -1.03 16.52
CA GLN A 295 -24.23 -2.33 16.00
C GLN A 295 -25.27 -3.00 16.91
N LEU A 296 -25.01 -3.04 18.22
CA LEU A 296 -25.92 -3.63 19.20
C LEU A 296 -27.23 -2.85 19.31
N SER A 297 -27.17 -1.51 19.30
CA SER A 297 -28.38 -0.68 19.33
C SER A 297 -29.30 -0.97 18.13
N LYS A 298 -28.72 -1.19 16.95
CA LYS A 298 -29.47 -1.59 15.75
C LYS A 298 -30.03 -3.00 15.84
N LYS A 299 -29.22 -3.96 16.29
CA LYS A 299 -29.61 -5.38 16.40
C LYS A 299 -30.73 -5.58 17.42
N LEU A 300 -30.63 -4.91 18.57
CA LEU A 300 -31.57 -5.02 19.68
C LEU A 300 -32.74 -4.02 19.57
N LYS A 301 -32.66 -3.04 18.66
CA LYS A 301 -33.64 -1.94 18.51
C LYS A 301 -33.83 -1.14 19.82
N VAL A 302 -32.77 -1.02 20.61
CA VAL A 302 -32.73 -0.27 21.87
C VAL A 302 -31.67 0.81 21.78
N VAL A 303 -31.92 1.97 22.39
CA VAL A 303 -30.91 3.03 22.53
C VAL A 303 -29.99 2.66 23.70
N ILE A 304 -28.77 2.24 23.38
CA ILE A 304 -27.74 1.99 24.39
C ILE A 304 -27.02 3.32 24.65
N PRO A 305 -26.97 3.82 25.91
CA PRO A 305 -26.25 5.04 26.23
C PRO A 305 -24.74 4.87 25.99
N ALA A 306 -24.07 5.96 25.59
CA ALA A 306 -22.62 5.95 25.49
C ALA A 306 -22.01 5.76 26.88
N PRO A 307 -20.94 4.95 27.02
CA PRO A 307 -20.28 4.75 28.31
C PRO A 307 -19.64 6.07 28.79
N GLU A 308 -19.64 6.28 30.12
CA GLU A 308 -19.03 7.46 30.72
C GLU A 308 -17.50 7.53 30.51
N ASN A 309 -16.86 6.39 30.25
CA ASN A 309 -15.44 6.29 29.97
C ASN A 309 -15.17 5.43 28.72
N LEU A 310 -14.86 6.10 27.60
CA LEU A 310 -14.57 5.45 26.31
C LEU A 310 -13.15 4.84 26.26
N THR A 311 -12.24 5.29 27.13
CA THR A 311 -10.81 4.90 27.13
C THR A 311 -10.48 3.88 28.21
N ALA A 312 -11.47 3.38 28.96
CA ALA A 312 -11.28 2.43 30.06
C ALA A 312 -10.46 1.19 29.64
N PHE A 313 -10.72 0.63 28.46
CA PHE A 313 -9.98 -0.54 27.95
C PHE A 313 -8.54 -0.24 27.56
N ALA A 314 -8.23 1.00 27.17
CA ALA A 314 -6.85 1.41 26.91
C ALA A 314 -6.05 1.47 28.22
N VAL A 315 -6.69 1.92 29.32
CA VAL A 315 -6.08 1.91 30.66
C VAL A 315 -5.81 0.48 31.13
N LEU A 316 -6.79 -0.41 31.00
CA LEU A 316 -6.63 -1.83 31.38
C LEU A 316 -5.54 -2.51 30.54
N GLY A 317 -5.53 -2.30 29.22
CA GLY A 317 -4.50 -2.85 28.34
C GLY A 317 -3.09 -2.33 28.66
N LEU A 318 -2.96 -1.05 29.02
CA LEU A 318 -1.69 -0.49 29.49
C LEU A 318 -1.25 -1.13 30.81
N GLU A 319 -2.17 -1.33 31.75
CA GLU A 319 -1.88 -1.97 33.02
C GLU A 319 -1.34 -3.39 32.81
N ASP A 320 -2.01 -4.19 31.98
CA ASP A 320 -1.58 -5.54 31.63
C ASP A 320 -0.20 -5.56 30.96
N ASP A 321 0.07 -4.64 30.03
CA ASP A 321 1.39 -4.50 29.40
C ASP A 321 2.47 -4.11 30.44
N LEU A 322 2.18 -3.19 31.37
CA LEU A 322 3.12 -2.77 32.42
C LEU A 322 3.36 -3.85 33.48
N ARG A 323 2.36 -4.67 33.77
CA ARG A 323 2.48 -5.87 34.63
C ARG A 323 3.41 -6.89 33.99
N ASN A 324 3.24 -7.16 32.70
CA ASN A 324 4.11 -8.08 31.96
C ASN A 324 5.58 -7.62 31.93
N ILE A 325 5.82 -6.31 31.95
CA ILE A 325 7.17 -5.71 32.03
C ILE A 325 7.72 -5.73 33.46
N GLY A 326 6.87 -5.87 34.49
CA GLY A 326 7.25 -5.82 35.91
C GLY A 326 7.32 -4.41 36.49
N MET A 327 6.72 -3.41 35.82
CA MET A 327 6.65 -2.02 36.33
C MET A 327 5.52 -1.81 37.34
N VAL A 328 4.46 -2.62 37.26
CA VAL A 328 3.30 -2.57 38.15
C VAL A 328 3.17 -3.93 38.85
N ILE A 329 2.94 -3.90 40.17
CA ILE A 329 2.72 -5.09 41.01
C ILE A 329 1.23 -5.18 41.36
N ASP A 330 0.69 -6.40 41.30
CA ASP A 330 -0.68 -6.70 41.73
C ASP A 330 -0.77 -6.61 43.26
N ASP A 331 -1.52 -5.64 43.78
CA ASP A 331 -2.08 -5.71 45.14
C ASP A 331 -3.54 -6.18 45.13
N HIS A 332 -4.14 -6.35 43.95
CA HIS A 332 -5.43 -6.99 43.80
C HIS A 332 -5.20 -8.49 43.62
N GLU A 333 -5.47 -9.27 44.67
CA GLU A 333 -5.69 -10.70 44.57
C GLU A 333 -6.56 -10.98 43.34
N ARG A 334 -6.01 -11.79 42.43
CA ARG A 334 -6.66 -12.34 41.25
C ARG A 334 -8.06 -12.83 41.64
N LYS A 335 -9.10 -12.01 41.43
CA LYS A 335 -10.48 -12.49 41.38
C LYS A 335 -10.55 -13.37 40.15
N THR A 336 -10.41 -14.68 40.40
CA THR A 336 -10.76 -15.81 39.55
C THR A 336 -10.60 -15.50 38.06
N ARG A 337 -9.49 -15.99 37.48
CA ARG A 337 -9.59 -16.57 36.14
C ARG A 337 -10.90 -17.35 36.14
N ILE A 338 -11.84 -16.95 35.29
CA ILE A 338 -12.85 -17.87 34.81
C ILE A 338 -12.00 -19.04 34.33
N GLU A 339 -12.09 -20.14 35.08
CA GLU A 339 -11.51 -21.41 34.65
C GLU A 339 -12.01 -21.59 33.23
N GLU A 340 -11.07 -21.73 32.30
CA GLU A 340 -11.35 -22.33 31.02
C GLU A 340 -11.91 -23.72 31.37
N GLU A 341 -13.22 -23.82 31.60
CA GLU A 341 -13.95 -25.03 31.30
C GLU A 341 -13.65 -25.25 29.82
N GLU A 342 -12.75 -26.20 29.58
CA GLU A 342 -12.57 -26.83 28.29
C GLU A 342 -13.97 -27.25 27.82
N ASP A 343 -14.55 -26.40 26.97
CA ASP A 343 -15.81 -26.64 26.29
C ASP A 343 -15.53 -27.76 25.29
N ASN A 344 -15.52 -28.99 25.80
CA ASN A 344 -15.43 -30.23 25.03
C ASN A 344 -16.81 -30.55 24.45
N THR A 345 -17.52 -29.52 23.98
CA THR A 345 -18.73 -29.65 23.19
C THR A 345 -18.31 -30.06 21.79
N THR A 346 -18.34 -31.37 21.62
CA THR A 346 -18.25 -32.07 20.34
C THR A 346 -19.18 -31.38 19.34
N PHE A 347 -18.67 -31.16 18.13
CA PHE A 347 -19.22 -30.41 16.99
C PHE A 347 -20.60 -30.92 16.45
N ASP A 348 -21.34 -31.74 17.19
CA ASP A 348 -22.54 -32.44 16.72
C ASP A 348 -23.89 -31.87 17.20
N ASP A 349 -23.91 -30.85 18.07
CA ASP A 349 -25.18 -30.30 18.61
C ASP A 349 -25.73 -29.05 17.89
N LEU A 350 -25.15 -28.68 16.74
CA LEU A 350 -25.65 -27.58 15.89
C LEU A 350 -26.65 -28.11 14.84
N VAL A 351 -27.75 -28.67 15.33
CA VAL A 351 -28.80 -29.27 14.49
C VAL A 351 -30.20 -28.83 14.98
N PHE A 352 -30.76 -27.88 14.22
CA PHE A 352 -32.18 -27.47 14.12
C PHE A 352 -32.90 -26.83 15.33
N LEU A 353 -32.90 -25.50 15.37
CA LEU A 353 -34.09 -24.75 15.80
C LEU A 353 -35.08 -24.68 14.62
N HIS A 354 -35.87 -25.75 14.44
CA HIS A 354 -37.13 -25.66 13.72
C HIS A 354 -38.25 -25.33 14.71
N ASN A 355 -38.94 -24.23 14.44
CA ASN A 355 -40.28 -23.82 14.87
C ASN A 355 -40.92 -24.63 16.00
N ALA A 356 -41.00 -24.00 17.16
CA ALA A 356 -41.92 -24.40 18.22
C ALA A 356 -43.36 -24.08 17.79
N ASP A 357 -44.14 -25.11 17.48
CA ASP A 357 -45.60 -25.09 17.62
C ASP A 357 -46.01 -26.20 18.60
N ILE A 358 -46.86 -25.82 19.55
CA ILE A 358 -47.33 -26.58 20.72
C ILE A 358 -48.37 -27.66 20.30
N PRO A 359 -48.50 -28.79 21.03
CA PRO A 359 -48.99 -30.08 20.52
C PRO A 359 -50.53 -30.22 20.68
N PRO A 360 -51.15 -31.40 20.38
CA PRO A 360 -51.28 -32.38 21.47
C PRO A 360 -51.45 -33.89 21.07
N THR A 361 -51.12 -34.76 22.03
CA THR A 361 -51.79 -36.04 22.40
C THR A 361 -51.53 -37.39 21.67
N VAL A 362 -51.41 -38.43 22.53
CA VAL A 362 -51.76 -39.87 22.38
C VAL A 362 -50.67 -40.86 21.92
N THR A 363 -50.09 -41.53 22.93
CA THR A 363 -49.95 -43.00 23.16
C THR A 363 -49.39 -43.96 22.09
N SER A 364 -48.41 -44.75 22.58
CA SER A 364 -48.26 -46.22 22.45
C SER A 364 -47.55 -46.85 21.23
N SER A 365 -46.53 -47.65 21.63
CA SER A 365 -46.15 -48.99 21.16
C SER A 365 -45.43 -49.21 19.82
N ALA A 366 -44.20 -49.71 20.00
CA ALA A 366 -43.66 -50.98 19.47
C ALA A 366 -43.22 -51.07 18.00
N GLY A 367 -41.90 -51.32 17.86
CA GLY A 367 -41.35 -52.43 17.08
C GLY A 367 -41.14 -52.20 15.58
N HIS A 368 -39.88 -52.16 15.14
CA HIS A 368 -39.24 -53.13 14.23
C HIS A 368 -37.91 -52.58 13.71
N THR A 369 -36.82 -53.33 13.90
CA THR A 369 -35.65 -53.38 13.00
C THR A 369 -36.00 -54.36 11.86
N PRO A 370 -35.43 -54.26 10.63
CA PRO A 370 -34.01 -54.59 10.41
C PRO A 370 -33.26 -53.79 9.32
N GLU A 371 -31.98 -53.53 9.60
CA GLU A 371 -30.77 -53.88 8.81
C GLU A 371 -30.84 -53.92 7.26
N ILE A 372 -30.01 -53.10 6.56
CA ILE A 372 -29.35 -53.40 5.27
C ILE A 372 -28.00 -52.64 5.18
N VAL A 373 -26.91 -53.42 5.26
CA VAL A 373 -25.62 -53.43 4.54
C VAL A 373 -25.11 -52.15 3.83
N ILE A 374 -23.91 -51.71 4.22
CA ILE A 374 -23.03 -50.74 3.52
C ILE A 374 -21.81 -51.51 2.94
N PRO A 375 -21.37 -51.27 1.70
CA PRO A 375 -20.06 -51.74 1.22
C PRO A 375 -18.94 -50.72 1.51
N GLN A 376 -17.81 -51.21 2.03
CA GLN A 376 -16.53 -50.51 2.14
C GLN A 376 -15.75 -50.55 0.82
N GLU A 377 -15.03 -49.47 0.51
CA GLU A 377 -13.75 -49.40 -0.23
C GLU A 377 -13.37 -47.90 -0.32
N SER A 378 -12.14 -47.40 -0.28
CA SER A 378 -10.82 -47.87 0.13
C SER A 378 -9.92 -46.62 0.18
N LEU A 379 -8.93 -46.60 1.09
CA LEU A 379 -7.92 -45.55 1.23
C LEU A 379 -6.97 -45.50 0.02
N SER A 380 -6.54 -44.31 -0.43
CA SER A 380 -5.11 -44.05 -0.67
C SER A 380 -4.74 -42.59 -0.96
N ASN A 381 -3.74 -42.15 -0.20
CA ASN A 381 -2.57 -41.31 -0.51
C ASN A 381 -2.70 -39.86 -0.97
N SER A 382 -2.24 -39.03 -0.04
CA SER A 382 -1.68 -37.69 -0.12
C SER A 382 -0.34 -37.61 -0.88
N GLN A 383 -0.16 -36.56 -1.70
CA GLN A 383 1.13 -35.93 -2.00
C GLN A 383 0.96 -34.42 -2.26
N PRO A 384 1.84 -33.54 -1.75
CA PRO A 384 1.84 -32.11 -2.08
C PRO A 384 2.84 -31.77 -3.20
N LEU A 385 2.44 -30.86 -4.09
CA LEU A 385 3.21 -30.33 -5.22
C LEU A 385 3.85 -28.99 -4.85
N PHE A 386 5.17 -28.97 -4.57
CA PHE A 386 6.01 -27.77 -4.73
C PHE A 386 7.46 -28.20 -5.00
N ARG A 387 8.06 -27.71 -6.09
CA ARG A 387 9.50 -27.84 -6.39
C ARG A 387 10.07 -26.44 -6.68
N PRO A 388 11.25 -26.08 -6.13
CA PRO A 388 11.95 -24.86 -6.50
C PRO A 388 12.83 -25.09 -7.76
N GLN A 389 12.87 -24.10 -8.64
CA GLN A 389 13.81 -24.04 -9.78
C GLN A 389 15.14 -23.43 -9.34
N LYS A 390 16.24 -23.95 -9.92
CA LYS A 390 17.61 -23.42 -9.82
C LYS A 390 17.86 -22.36 -10.87
#